data_AF-A0A2Z3H1N4-F1
#
_entry.id   AF-A0A2Z3H1N4-F1
#
_cell.length_a   1.000
_cell.length_b   1.000
_cell.length_c   1.000
_cell.angle_alpha   90.00
_cell.angle_beta   90.00
_cell.angle_gamma   90.00
#
_symmetry.space_group_name_H-M   'P 1'
#
loop_
_entity.id
_entity.type
_entity.pdbx_description
1 polymer ?
#
loop_
_entity_poly.entity_id
_entity_poly.type
_entity_poly.pdbx_seq_one_letter_code
_entity_poly.pdbx_strand_id
1 'polypeptide(L)'
;MADFSIESGNVYEAISVISKRANQLSIKLKEELNDRLAEFASTVDNLEEVFENREQIEVSKHYERMPKPTSLAIEEFLEGKLHYTTPDPVEMPLARELF
;
A
#
# COMPACT_ATOMS: atom_id res chain seq x y z
N MET A 1 23.13 -3.94 -7.74
CA MET A 1 22.00 -4.84 -7.40
C MET A 1 21.49 -4.41 -6.04
N ALA A 2 20.19 -4.17 -5.88
CA ALA A 2 19.63 -3.85 -4.57
C ALA A 2 19.73 -5.10 -3.69
N ASP A 3 20.32 -4.96 -2.50
CA ASP A 3 20.65 -6.09 -1.65
C ASP A 3 19.63 -6.19 -0.51
N PHE A 4 18.56 -6.94 -0.77
CA PHE A 4 17.44 -7.15 0.17
C PHE A 4 17.81 -8.05 1.36
N SER A 5 19.01 -8.64 1.34
CA SER A 5 19.48 -9.59 2.35
C SER A 5 20.07 -8.92 3.59
N ILE A 6 20.39 -7.62 3.52
CA ILE A 6 21.16 -6.92 4.57
C ILE A 6 20.34 -6.73 5.85
N GLU A 7 19.02 -6.55 5.75
CA GLU A 7 18.18 -6.23 6.92
C GLU A 7 17.50 -7.47 7.54
N SER A 8 16.99 -8.41 6.74
CA SER A 8 16.30 -9.61 7.24
C SER A 8 17.17 -10.87 7.28
N GLY A 9 18.31 -10.90 6.58
CA GLY A 9 19.08 -12.14 6.35
C GLY A 9 18.34 -13.19 5.50
N ASN A 10 17.08 -12.95 5.14
CA ASN A 10 16.22 -13.85 4.38
C ASN A 10 15.40 -13.08 3.33
N VAL A 11 15.65 -13.36 2.05
CA VAL A 11 14.99 -12.71 0.92
C VAL A 11 13.46 -12.93 0.93
N TYR A 12 12.98 -14.10 1.36
CA TYR A 12 11.54 -14.38 1.42
C TYR A 12 10.84 -13.56 2.50
N GLU A 13 11.53 -13.32 3.61
CA GLU A 13 11.03 -12.47 4.69
C GLU A 13 10.90 -11.02 4.21
N ALA A 14 11.94 -10.50 3.55
CA ALA A 14 11.94 -9.17 2.95
C ALA A 14 10.77 -9.01 1.97
N ILE A 15 10.55 -9.99 1.08
CA ILE A 15 9.40 -9.99 0.16
C ILE A 15 8.07 -9.94 0.92
N SER A 16 7.94 -10.70 2.01
CA SER A 16 6.72 -10.74 2.84
C SER A 16 6.44 -9.39 3.50
N VAL A 17 7.48 -8.75 4.06
CA VAL A 17 7.40 -7.42 4.68
C VAL A 17 6.99 -6.37 3.65
N ILE A 18 7.68 -6.32 2.50
CA ILE A 18 7.40 -5.38 1.42
C ILE A 18 5.97 -5.57 0.90
N SER A 19 5.53 -6.81 0.73
CA SER A 19 4.17 -7.13 0.25
C SER A 19 3.10 -6.63 1.24
N LYS A 20 3.30 -6.86 2.54
CA LYS A 20 2.39 -6.34 3.58
C LYS A 20 2.36 -4.82 3.58
N ARG A 21 3.52 -4.16 3.44
CA ARG A 21 3.59 -2.71 3.38
C ARG A 21 2.90 -2.13 2.14
N ALA A 22 3.13 -2.73 0.97
CA ALA A 22 2.48 -2.29 -0.27
C ALA A 22 0.94 -2.34 -0.17
N ASN A 23 0.39 -3.36 0.50
CA ASN A 23 -1.04 -3.45 0.75
C ASN A 23 -1.55 -2.32 1.67
N GLN A 24 -0.83 -2.00 2.74
CA GLN A 24 -1.17 -0.87 3.62
C GLN A 24 -1.21 0.45 2.84
N LEU A 25 -0.18 0.71 2.02
CA LEU A 25 -0.11 1.89 1.17
C LEU A 25 -1.25 1.93 0.16
N SER A 26 -1.59 0.79 -0.46
CA SER A 26 -2.67 0.71 -1.43
C SER A 26 -4.04 1.01 -0.83
N ILE A 27 -4.32 0.54 0.39
CA ILE A 27 -5.58 0.83 1.09
C ILE A 27 -5.64 2.32 1.42
N LYS A 28 -4.58 2.86 2.02
CA LYS A 28 -4.50 4.28 2.37
C LYS A 28 -4.69 5.20 1.17
N LEU A 29 -4.02 4.93 0.06
CA LEU A 29 -4.15 5.73 -1.17
C LEU A 29 -5.56 5.67 -1.75
N LYS A 30 -6.22 4.50 -1.66
CA LYS A 30 -7.61 4.34 -2.11
C LYS A 30 -8.58 5.14 -1.23
N GLU A 31 -8.39 5.09 0.09
CA GLU A 31 -9.19 5.87 1.04
C GLU A 31 -9.00 7.38 0.78
N GLU A 32 -7.75 7.85 0.70
CA GLU A 32 -7.44 9.26 0.45
C GLU A 32 -8.04 9.75 -0.88
N LEU A 33 -7.95 8.96 -1.95
CA LEU A 33 -8.57 9.29 -3.23
C LEU A 33 -10.10 9.38 -3.11
N ASN A 34 -10.75 8.44 -2.43
CA ASN A 34 -12.21 8.45 -2.27
C ASN A 34 -12.67 9.66 -1.44
N ASP A 35 -11.95 10.00 -0.38
CA ASP A 35 -12.27 11.16 0.45
C ASP A 35 -12.17 12.45 -0.36
N ARG A 36 -11.12 12.60 -1.18
CA ARG A 36 -10.96 13.73 -2.09
C ARG A 36 -12.05 13.78 -3.15
N LEU A 37 -12.47 12.64 -3.69
CA LEU A 37 -13.55 12.59 -4.67
C LEU A 37 -14.92 12.91 -4.06
N ALA A 38 -15.14 12.56 -2.78
CA ALA A 38 -16.38 12.83 -2.06
C ALA A 38 -16.60 14.34 -1.85
N GLU A 39 -15.53 15.15 -1.75
CA GLU A 39 -15.63 16.62 -1.69
C GLU A 39 -16.32 17.22 -2.93
N PHE A 40 -16.29 16.54 -4.08
CA PHE A 40 -16.94 16.98 -5.32
C PHE A 40 -18.34 16.41 -5.53
N ALA A 41 -18.80 15.49 -4.67
CA ALA A 41 -20.12 14.89 -4.76
C ALA A 41 -21.18 15.85 -4.17
N SER A 42 -21.49 16.94 -4.87
CA SER A 42 -22.56 17.87 -4.46
C SER A 42 -23.95 17.23 -4.60
N THR A 43 -24.81 17.37 -3.59
CA THR A 43 -26.21 16.87 -3.53
C THR A 43 -27.19 17.66 -4.40
N VAL A 44 -26.73 18.48 -5.35
CA VAL A 44 -27.61 19.37 -6.10
C VAL A 44 -27.91 18.76 -7.47
N ASP A 45 -29.08 18.13 -7.55
CA ASP A 45 -29.71 17.58 -8.75
C ASP A 45 -30.22 18.73 -9.66
N ASN A 46 -29.37 19.74 -9.92
CA ASN A 46 -29.71 20.85 -10.78
C ASN A 46 -29.19 20.54 -12.18
N LEU A 47 -30.11 20.54 -13.15
CA LEU A 47 -29.91 20.37 -14.60
C LEU A 47 -29.03 21.46 -15.26
N GLU A 48 -28.15 22.11 -14.50
CA GLU A 48 -27.08 22.96 -15.04
C GLU A 48 -25.99 22.06 -15.59
N GLU A 49 -25.81 22.14 -16.92
CA GLU A 49 -24.67 21.63 -17.70
C GLU A 49 -23.51 21.10 -16.86
N VAL A 50 -23.26 19.80 -17.01
CA VAL A 50 -22.08 19.08 -16.51
C VAL A 50 -20.83 19.71 -17.14
N PHE A 51 -20.38 20.86 -16.61
CA PHE A 51 -19.06 21.36 -16.88
C PHE A 51 -18.08 20.31 -16.36
N GLU A 52 -17.11 19.93 -17.19
CA GLU A 52 -16.00 19.07 -16.76
C GLU A 52 -15.41 19.64 -15.47
N ASN A 53 -15.50 18.87 -14.39
CA ASN A 53 -14.95 19.27 -13.10
C ASN A 53 -13.42 19.19 -13.19
N ARG A 54 -12.81 20.33 -13.56
CA ARG A 54 -11.35 20.46 -13.76
C ARG A 54 -10.57 20.01 -12.52
N GLU A 55 -11.10 20.27 -11.33
CA GLU A 55 -10.47 19.88 -10.07
C GLU A 55 -10.48 18.36 -9.88
N GLN A 56 -11.61 17.69 -10.18
CA GLN A 56 -11.70 16.22 -10.16
C GLN A 56 -10.71 15.56 -11.15
N ILE A 57 -10.57 16.14 -12.34
CA ILE A 57 -9.62 15.67 -13.36
C ILE A 57 -8.17 15.84 -12.87
N GLU A 58 -7.84 16.96 -12.24
CA GLU A 58 -6.50 17.20 -11.69
C GLU A 58 -6.17 16.22 -10.56
N VAL A 59 -7.10 15.99 -9.64
CA VAL A 59 -6.96 14.99 -8.58
C VAL A 59 -6.71 13.60 -9.18
N SER A 60 -7.54 13.18 -10.14
CA SER A 60 -7.37 11.86 -10.78
C SER A 60 -6.00 11.73 -11.46
N LYS A 61 -5.59 12.74 -12.23
CA LYS A 61 -4.26 12.78 -12.90
C LYS A 61 -3.10 12.74 -11.91
N HIS A 62 -3.24 13.35 -10.74
CA HIS A 62 -2.21 13.31 -9.70
C HIS A 62 -1.99 11.88 -9.20
N TYR A 63 -3.07 11.16 -8.86
CA TYR A 63 -2.98 9.77 -8.39
C TYR A 63 -2.54 8.79 -9.48
N GLU A 64 -2.86 9.04 -10.75
CA GLU A 64 -2.36 8.26 -11.88
C GLU A 64 -0.83 8.39 -12.08
N ARG A 65 -0.26 9.56 -11.77
CA ARG A 65 1.19 9.81 -11.89
C ARG A 65 1.98 9.31 -10.69
N MET A 66 1.32 8.97 -9.59
CA MET A 66 2.01 8.48 -8.41
C MET A 66 2.63 7.10 -8.65
N PRO A 67 3.79 6.81 -8.04
CA PRO A 67 4.39 5.49 -8.11
C PRO A 67 3.47 4.42 -7.52
N LYS A 68 3.60 3.20 -8.02
CA LYS A 68 2.81 2.07 -7.51
C LYS A 68 3.14 1.85 -6.02
N PRO A 69 2.16 1.44 -5.20
CA PRO A 69 2.37 1.16 -3.78
C PRO A 69 3.52 0.17 -3.52
N THR A 70 3.72 -0.80 -4.42
CA THR A 70 4.84 -1.75 -4.36
C THR A 70 6.20 -1.07 -4.50
N SER A 71 6.33 -0.08 -5.40
CA SER A 71 7.57 0.65 -5.61
C SER A 71 7.92 1.51 -4.40
N LEU A 72 6.91 2.19 -3.83
CA LEU A 72 7.06 2.95 -2.59
C LEU A 72 7.47 2.05 -1.42
N ALA A 73 6.83 0.89 -1.26
CA ALA A 73 7.17 -0.05 -0.20
C ALA A 73 8.60 -0.60 -0.32
N ILE A 74 9.08 -0.85 -1.54
CA ILE A 74 10.47 -1.25 -1.80
C ILE A 74 11.42 -0.14 -1.38
N GLU A 75 11.14 1.11 -1.73
CA GLU A 75 11.96 2.25 -1.36
C GLU A 75 12.01 2.45 0.16
N GLU A 76 10.85 2.46 0.83
CA GLU A 76 10.78 2.57 2.30
C GLU A 76 11.54 1.45 3.02
N PHE A 77 11.51 0.23 2.46
CA PHE A 77 12.28 -0.91 2.97
C PHE A 77 13.79 -0.71 2.77
N LEU A 78 14.22 -0.32 1.56
CA LEU A 78 15.63 -0.09 1.26
C LEU A 78 16.24 1.10 2.04
N GLU A 79 15.41 2.09 2.40
CA GLU A 79 15.81 3.23 3.22
C GLU A 79 15.78 2.94 4.74
N GLY A 80 15.36 1.74 5.17
CA GLY A 80 15.27 1.38 6.59
C GLY A 80 14.22 2.19 7.37
N LYS A 81 13.21 2.75 6.69
CA LYS A 81 12.12 3.53 7.30
C LYS A 81 11.01 2.65 7.87
N LEU A 82 11.11 1.34 7.67
CA LEU A 82 10.07 0.36 7.91
C LEU A 82 10.39 -0.44 9.18
N HIS A 83 9.58 -0.27 10.22
CA HIS A 83 9.64 -1.15 11.39
C HIS A 83 8.69 -2.33 11.20
N TYR A 84 9.22 -3.54 11.34
CA TYR A 84 8.44 -4.78 11.27
C TYR A 84 8.86 -5.74 12.38
N THR A 85 7.95 -6.65 12.74
CA THR A 85 8.20 -7.69 13.73
C THR A 85 7.74 -9.01 13.15
N THR A 86 8.64 -10.00 13.18
CA THR A 86 8.30 -11.38 12.86
C THR A 86 7.77 -12.07 14.11
N PRO A 87 6.68 -12.84 14.00
CA PRO A 87 6.26 -13.70 15.09
C PRO A 87 7.33 -14.76 15.36
N ASP A 88 7.50 -15.13 16.63
CA ASP A 88 8.39 -16.21 17.01
C ASP A 88 7.99 -17.52 16.30
N PRO A 89 8.95 -18.36 15.91
CA PRO A 89 8.66 -19.65 15.30
C PRO A 89 7.79 -20.47 16.26
N VAL A 90 6.56 -20.74 15.85
CA VAL A 90 5.66 -21.65 16.57
C VAL A 90 6.27 -23.03 16.48
N GLU A 91 6.71 -23.60 17.61
CA GLU A 91 7.12 -25.00 17.68
C GLU A 91 5.91 -25.86 17.32
N MET A 92 5.92 -26.36 16.09
CA MET A 92 4.95 -27.36 15.66
C MET A 92 5.32 -28.68 16.36
N PRO A 93 4.42 -29.28 17.16
CA PRO A 93 4.71 -30.58 17.73
C PRO A 93 4.99 -31.56 16.58
N LEU A 94 6.07 -32.32 16.70
CA LEU A 94 6.43 -33.33 15.72
C LEU A 94 5.22 -34.25 15.56
N ALA A 95 4.81 -34.54 14.32
CA ALA A 95 3.64 -35.38 14.02
C ALA A 95 3.66 -36.76 14.70
N ARG A 96 4.83 -37.19 15.22
CA ARG A 96 5.02 -38.40 16.02
C ARG A 96 4.47 -38.30 17.45
N GLU A 97 4.13 -37.12 17.95
CA GLU A 97 3.54 -36.91 19.28
C GLU A 97 2.01 -36.83 19.25
N LEU A 98 1.40 -36.92 18.07
CA LEU A 98 -0.06 -36.85 17.87
C LEU A 98 -0.73 -38.24 17.70
N PHE A 99 0.02 -39.34 17.89
CA PHE A 99 -0.47 -40.70 17.81
C PHE A 99 0.13 -41.61 18.90
#